data_AF-A0A845YJG4-F1
#
_entry.id   AF-A0A845YJG4-F1
#
_cell.length_a   1.000
_cell.length_b   1.000
_cell.length_c   1.000
_cell.angle_alpha   90.00
_cell.angle_beta   90.00
_cell.angle_gamma   90.00
#
_symmetry.space_group_name_H-M   'P 1'
#
loop_
_entity.id
_entity.type
_entity.pdbx_description
1 polymer ?
#
loop_
_entity_poly.entity_id
_entity_poly.type
_entity_poly.pdbx_seq_one_letter_code
_entity_poly.pdbx_strand_id
1 'polypeptide(L)'
;MKHWRWLRGIGLGLLMAGGATAIQAAEPLPTPLHPLRLAQSYTDLVAVSLFQHYTAGYPAPVLTEGLSSRQIDSVHVTFVRRLISEAGDSGSVVGYKVALTNPRAQAQLGVNQPLYGFLLENMLLDNGATLP
;
A
#
# COMPACT_ATOMS: atom_id res chain seq x y z
N MET A 1 -7.18 26.39 36.94
CA MET A 1 -6.04 26.75 37.82
C MET A 1 -4.99 25.65 37.66
N LYS A 2 -4.12 25.72 36.63
CA LYS A 2 -2.67 25.97 36.74
C LYS A 2 -2.01 25.28 37.94
N HIS A 3 -1.34 24.16 37.70
CA HIS A 3 -0.30 23.61 38.59
C HIS A 3 1.01 23.60 37.81
N TRP A 4 1.92 24.41 38.33
CA TRP A 4 3.23 24.73 37.80
C TRP A 4 4.28 23.82 38.46
N ARG A 5 5.35 23.58 37.69
CA ARG A 5 6.57 22.81 37.94
C ARG A 5 7.32 23.13 39.26
N TRP A 6 8.37 22.31 39.50
CA TRP A 6 9.64 22.54 40.26
C TRP A 6 9.67 21.89 41.66
N LEU A 7 10.70 21.17 42.16
CA LEU A 7 12.13 20.96 41.84
C LEU A 7 12.59 19.61 42.47
N ARG A 8 13.67 18.99 41.97
CA ARG A 8 15.01 18.90 42.61
C ARG A 8 15.82 17.70 42.12
N GLY A 9 17.12 17.95 41.97
CA GLY A 9 18.16 16.99 41.59
C GLY A 9 18.57 17.24 40.14
N ILE A 10 19.82 17.55 39.80
CA ILE A 10 21.09 17.16 40.37
C ILE A 10 22.09 18.27 40.00
N GLY A 11 22.94 18.68 40.94
CA GLY A 11 24.09 19.51 40.61
C GLY A 11 25.25 18.67 40.08
N LEU A 12 26.08 19.23 39.20
CA LEU A 12 27.52 19.00 39.20
C LEU A 12 28.22 19.88 38.13
N GLY A 13 29.36 20.46 38.51
CA GLY A 13 30.52 20.53 37.61
C GLY A 13 30.63 21.75 36.70
N LEU A 14 31.33 22.77 37.21
CA LEU A 14 32.08 23.74 36.40
C LEU A 14 33.48 23.15 36.13
N LEU A 15 33.94 23.06 34.87
CA LEU A 15 35.26 23.53 34.36
C LEU A 15 35.68 22.88 33.01
N MET A 16 36.03 23.77 32.08
CA MET A 16 37.18 23.80 31.15
C MET A 16 37.35 22.80 29.99
N ALA A 17 37.37 23.42 28.79
CA ALA A 17 38.38 23.31 27.74
C ALA A 17 38.80 21.91 27.24
N GLY A 18 38.41 21.61 26.00
CA GLY A 18 38.99 20.53 25.21
C GLY A 18 38.27 20.42 23.87
N GLY A 19 38.94 20.82 22.79
CA GLY A 19 38.40 20.75 21.45
C GLY A 19 38.10 19.31 21.03
N ALA A 20 36.90 19.11 20.51
CA ALA A 20 36.61 18.13 19.47
C ALA A 20 35.31 18.61 18.81
N THR A 21 35.43 19.38 17.74
CA THR A 21 34.36 19.46 16.75
C THR A 21 34.09 18.03 16.31
N ALA A 22 32.97 17.46 16.75
CA ALA A 22 32.46 16.24 16.17
C ALA A 22 32.29 16.52 14.67
N ILE A 23 33.19 15.99 13.85
CA ILE A 23 32.99 15.91 12.42
C ILE A 23 31.73 15.07 12.28
N GLN A 24 30.62 15.72 11.91
CA GLN A 24 29.42 15.06 11.44
C GLN A 24 29.90 14.10 10.36
N ALA A 25 29.89 12.79 10.65
CA ALA A 25 30.14 11.79 9.61
C ALA A 25 29.17 12.12 8.48
N ALA A 26 29.70 12.40 7.29
CA ALA A 26 28.88 12.65 6.12
C ALA A 26 27.88 11.50 6.02
N GLU A 27 26.58 11.80 6.06
CA GLU A 27 25.60 10.76 5.81
C GLU A 27 25.94 10.10 4.47
N PRO A 28 26.01 8.76 4.42
CA PRO A 28 26.35 8.08 3.18
C PRO A 28 25.40 8.56 2.09
N LEU A 29 25.95 8.92 0.93
CA LEU A 29 25.16 9.33 -0.23
C LEU A 29 24.02 8.32 -0.42
N PRO A 30 22.76 8.77 -0.62
CA PRO A 30 21.63 7.88 -0.76
C PRO A 30 21.94 6.88 -1.88
N THR A 31 21.95 5.60 -1.52
CA THR A 31 22.18 4.50 -2.46
C THR A 31 21.24 4.67 -3.66
N PRO A 32 21.73 4.63 -4.91
CA PRO A 32 20.86 4.76 -6.08
C PRO A 32 19.81 3.66 -6.02
N LEU A 33 18.53 4.06 -6.08
CA LEU A 33 17.43 3.12 -6.04
C LEU A 33 17.49 2.22 -7.27
N HIS A 34 17.57 0.90 -7.05
CA HIS A 34 17.54 -0.07 -8.14
C HIS A 34 16.25 0.09 -8.98
N PRO A 35 16.30 -0.03 -10.32
CA PRO A 35 15.13 0.17 -11.18
C PRO A 35 13.91 -0.67 -10.79
N LEU A 36 14.13 -1.91 -10.35
CA LEU A 36 13.06 -2.79 -9.86
C LEU A 36 12.40 -2.28 -8.57
N ARG A 37 13.18 -1.65 -7.68
CA ARG A 37 12.66 -1.03 -6.45
C ARG A 37 11.83 0.20 -6.77
N LEU A 38 12.25 1.02 -7.74
CA LEU A 38 11.47 2.15 -8.24
C LEU A 38 10.14 1.67 -8.85
N ALA A 39 10.18 0.65 -9.71
CA ALA A 39 8.98 0.08 -10.31
C ALA A 39 8.03 -0.55 -9.27
N GLN A 40 8.57 -1.25 -8.26
CA GLN A 40 7.78 -1.76 -7.14
C GLN A 40 7.16 -0.60 -6.34
N SER A 41 7.93 0.45 -6.05
CA SER A 41 7.41 1.62 -5.34
C SER A 41 6.29 2.32 -6.11
N TYR A 42 6.41 2.43 -7.44
CA TYR A 42 5.34 2.99 -8.27
C TYR A 42 4.09 2.09 -8.29
N THR A 43 4.27 0.77 -8.44
CA THR A 43 3.20 -0.23 -8.35
C THR A 43 2.47 -0.15 -7.00
N ASP A 44 3.22 0.01 -5.91
CA ASP A 44 2.66 0.16 -4.57
C ASP A 44 1.86 1.46 -4.43
N LEU A 45 2.33 2.57 -5.00
CA LEU A 45 1.59 3.84 -5.05
C LEU A 45 0.29 3.72 -5.83
N VAL A 46 0.31 3.04 -6.98
CA VAL A 46 -0.90 2.76 -7.77
C VAL A 46 -1.90 1.93 -6.95
N ALA A 47 -1.44 0.87 -6.28
CA ALA A 47 -2.29 0.05 -5.44
C ALA A 47 -2.89 0.81 -4.25
N VAL A 48 -2.11 1.71 -3.62
CA VAL A 48 -2.60 2.63 -2.57
C VAL A 48 -3.70 3.53 -3.12
N SER A 49 -3.47 4.15 -4.26
CA SER A 49 -4.42 5.07 -4.87
C SER A 49 -5.73 4.36 -5.23
N LEU A 50 -5.65 3.16 -5.84
CA LEU A 50 -6.83 2.33 -6.11
C LEU A 50 -7.59 1.98 -4.83
N PHE A 51 -6.89 1.62 -3.74
CA PHE A 51 -7.51 1.37 -2.44
C PHE A 51 -8.24 2.59 -1.90
N GLN A 52 -7.62 3.78 -1.96
CA GLN A 52 -8.24 5.03 -1.53
C GLN A 52 -9.52 5.33 -2.32
N HIS A 53 -9.48 5.23 -3.64
CA HIS A 53 -10.63 5.41 -4.51
C HIS A 53 -11.76 4.41 -4.20
N TYR A 54 -11.41 3.14 -4.02
CA TYR A 54 -12.37 2.09 -3.64
C TYR A 54 -13.06 2.41 -2.31
N THR A 55 -12.29 2.73 -1.27
CA THR A 55 -12.85 3.06 0.06
C THR A 55 -13.68 4.34 0.08
N ALA A 56 -13.36 5.29 -0.81
CA ALA A 56 -14.12 6.53 -0.96
C ALA A 56 -15.39 6.37 -1.82
N GLY A 57 -15.58 5.22 -2.48
CA GLY A 57 -16.69 5.01 -3.41
C GLY A 57 -16.63 5.91 -4.65
N TYR A 58 -15.44 6.38 -5.05
CA TYR A 58 -15.25 7.27 -6.20
C TYR A 58 -14.41 6.60 -7.29
N PRO A 59 -14.80 6.68 -8.58
CA PRO A 59 -14.04 6.06 -9.66
C PRO A 59 -12.56 6.48 -9.68
N ALA A 60 -11.66 5.51 -9.82
CA ALA A 60 -10.25 5.79 -10.03
C ALA A 60 -10.00 6.25 -11.48
N PRO A 61 -9.06 7.19 -11.71
CA PRO A 61 -8.57 7.44 -13.06
C PRO A 61 -7.78 6.23 -13.58
N VAL A 62 -7.40 6.25 -14.87
CA VAL A 62 -6.50 5.23 -15.41
C VAL A 62 -5.10 5.44 -14.83
N LEU A 63 -4.67 4.55 -13.95
CA LEU A 63 -3.38 4.62 -13.23
C LEU A 63 -2.37 3.56 -13.67
N THR A 64 -2.74 2.72 -14.64
CA THR A 64 -1.97 1.53 -15.04
C THR A 64 -1.40 1.64 -16.45
N GLU A 65 -1.51 2.81 -17.09
CA GLU A 65 -0.96 3.04 -18.42
C GLU A 65 0.56 2.83 -18.44
N GLY A 66 1.05 2.09 -19.42
CA GLY A 66 2.47 1.76 -19.56
C GLY A 66 3.00 0.69 -18.59
N LEU A 67 2.18 0.14 -17.69
CA LEU A 67 2.58 -0.98 -16.84
C LEU A 67 2.60 -2.30 -17.63
N SER A 68 3.62 -3.12 -17.39
CA SER A 68 3.65 -4.50 -17.89
C SER A 68 2.64 -5.40 -17.15
N SER A 69 2.27 -6.53 -17.75
CA SER A 69 1.36 -7.51 -17.12
C SER A 69 1.83 -7.95 -15.74
N ARG A 70 3.15 -8.17 -15.56
CA ARG A 70 3.72 -8.52 -14.24
C ARG A 70 3.54 -7.40 -13.21
N GLN A 71 3.69 -6.13 -13.62
CA GLN A 71 3.45 -5.01 -12.72
C GLN A 71 1.95 -4.89 -12.38
N ILE A 72 1.06 -5.12 -13.34
CA ILE A 72 -0.38 -5.14 -13.11
C ILE A 72 -0.75 -6.24 -12.10
N ASP A 73 -0.17 -7.44 -12.22
CA ASP A 73 -0.33 -8.51 -11.22
C ASP A 73 0.15 -8.07 -9.83
N SER A 74 1.30 -7.41 -9.73
CA SER A 74 1.79 -6.85 -8.46
C SER A 74 0.85 -5.77 -7.89
N VAL A 75 0.31 -4.87 -8.73
CA VAL A 75 -0.70 -3.87 -8.31
C VAL A 75 -1.91 -4.59 -7.73
N HIS A 76 -2.43 -5.59 -8.43
CA HIS A 76 -3.62 -6.35 -8.03
C HIS A 76 -3.40 -7.05 -6.68
N VAL A 77 -2.28 -7.76 -6.51
CA VAL A 77 -1.95 -8.45 -5.25
C VAL A 77 -1.75 -7.46 -4.10
N THR A 78 -1.05 -6.34 -4.33
CA THR A 78 -0.85 -5.31 -3.29
C THR A 78 -2.18 -4.64 -2.91
N PHE A 79 -3.06 -4.36 -3.88
CA PHE A 79 -4.39 -3.82 -3.63
C PHE A 79 -5.24 -4.78 -2.78
N VAL A 80 -5.28 -6.06 -3.15
CA VAL A 80 -6.03 -7.08 -2.39
C VAL A 80 -5.47 -7.24 -0.98
N ARG A 81 -4.14 -7.25 -0.80
CA ARG A 81 -3.53 -7.28 0.54
C ARG A 81 -3.98 -6.12 1.41
N ARG A 82 -4.16 -4.92 0.84
CA ARG A 82 -4.69 -3.77 1.57
C ARG A 82 -6.14 -3.97 1.98
N LEU A 83 -6.98 -4.51 1.10
CA LEU A 83 -8.36 -4.87 1.46
C LEU A 83 -8.41 -5.88 2.61
N ILE A 84 -7.55 -6.92 2.56
CA ILE A 84 -7.44 -7.92 3.63
C ILE A 84 -7.03 -7.25 4.95
N SER A 85 -6.02 -6.39 4.93
CA SER A 85 -5.55 -5.68 6.13
C SER A 85 -6.61 -4.74 6.71
N GLU A 86 -7.38 -4.04 5.86
CA GLU A 86 -8.45 -3.14 6.30
C GLU A 86 -9.65 -3.91 6.89
N ALA A 87 -9.99 -5.07 6.31
CA ALA A 87 -11.13 -5.89 6.74
C ALA A 87 -10.89 -6.66 8.06
N GLY A 88 -9.65 -6.67 8.56
CA GLY A 88 -9.28 -7.40 9.78
C GLY A 88 -9.61 -8.88 9.70
N ASP A 89 -10.27 -9.41 10.72
CA ASP A 89 -10.62 -10.85 10.81
C ASP A 89 -11.53 -11.32 9.67
N SER A 90 -12.32 -10.41 9.07
CA SER A 90 -13.22 -10.70 7.93
C SER A 90 -12.53 -10.58 6.55
N GLY A 91 -11.21 -10.34 6.54
CA GLY A 91 -10.41 -10.20 5.32
C GLY A 91 -9.94 -11.53 4.71
N SER A 92 -10.35 -12.67 5.25
CA SER A 92 -9.87 -13.98 4.78
C SER A 92 -10.24 -14.23 3.31
N VAL A 93 -9.30 -14.80 2.54
CA VAL A 93 -9.59 -15.24 1.16
C VAL A 93 -10.39 -16.54 1.23
N VAL A 94 -11.63 -16.50 0.72
CA VAL A 94 -12.58 -17.63 0.74
C VAL A 94 -12.80 -18.26 -0.64
N GLY A 95 -12.25 -17.65 -1.69
CA GLY A 95 -12.34 -18.21 -3.04
C GLY A 95 -11.70 -17.36 -4.12
N TYR A 96 -11.90 -17.79 -5.36
CA TYR A 96 -11.36 -17.14 -6.55
C TYR A 96 -12.45 -16.95 -7.61
N LYS A 97 -12.31 -15.91 -8.41
CA LYS A 97 -13.15 -15.65 -9.59
C LYS A 97 -12.28 -15.66 -10.84
N VAL A 98 -12.77 -16.28 -11.91
CA VAL A 98 -12.19 -16.15 -13.25
C VAL A 98 -13.16 -15.38 -14.13
N ALA A 99 -12.67 -14.33 -14.78
CA ALA A 99 -13.43 -13.42 -15.64
C ALA A 99 -12.87 -13.43 -17.06
N LEU A 100 -13.65 -12.90 -18.00
CA LEU A 100 -13.29 -12.82 -19.42
C LEU A 100 -12.90 -14.19 -20.01
N THR A 101 -13.65 -15.25 -19.72
CA THR A 101 -13.40 -16.60 -20.28
C THR A 101 -13.87 -16.75 -21.73
N ASN A 102 -14.63 -15.79 -22.25
CA ASN A 102 -15.10 -15.77 -23.64
C ASN A 102 -14.04 -15.14 -24.56
N PRO A 103 -13.53 -15.86 -25.58
CA PRO A 103 -12.50 -15.34 -26.49
C PRO A 103 -12.91 -14.07 -27.26
N ARG A 104 -14.20 -13.90 -27.58
CA ARG A 104 -14.68 -12.68 -28.26
C ARG A 104 -14.59 -11.46 -27.35
N ALA A 105 -14.94 -11.62 -26.06
CA ALA A 105 -14.83 -10.55 -25.08
C ALA A 105 -13.35 -10.20 -24.79
N GLN A 106 -12.48 -11.22 -24.76
CA GLN A 106 -11.04 -11.03 -24.65
C GLN A 106 -10.50 -10.17 -25.80
N ALA A 107 -10.83 -10.53 -27.04
CA ALA A 107 -10.40 -9.81 -28.24
C ALA A 107 -10.92 -8.35 -28.26
N GLN A 108 -12.17 -8.11 -27.86
CA GLN A 108 -12.74 -6.76 -27.78
C GLN A 108 -12.02 -5.86 -26.76
N LEU A 109 -11.56 -6.44 -25.66
CA LEU A 109 -10.87 -5.72 -24.58
C LEU A 109 -9.34 -5.73 -24.74
N GLY A 110 -8.82 -6.31 -25.81
CA GLY A 110 -7.37 -6.39 -26.06
C GLY A 110 -6.61 -7.26 -25.06
N VAL A 111 -7.29 -8.18 -24.37
CA VAL A 111 -6.66 -9.18 -23.50
C VAL A 111 -6.58 -10.53 -24.24
N ASN A 112 -5.58 -11.33 -23.93
CA ASN A 112 -5.31 -12.62 -24.60
C ASN A 112 -5.48 -13.83 -23.68
N GLN A 113 -5.93 -13.61 -22.44
CA GLN A 113 -6.14 -14.64 -21.44
C GLN A 113 -7.25 -14.22 -20.47
N PRO A 114 -7.92 -15.18 -19.81
CA PRO A 114 -8.83 -14.87 -18.72
C PRO A 114 -8.15 -14.08 -17.60
N LEU A 115 -8.93 -13.28 -16.89
CA LEU A 115 -8.48 -12.56 -15.70
C LEU A 115 -8.90 -13.33 -14.44
N TYR A 116 -8.16 -13.15 -13.35
CA TYR A 116 -8.49 -13.75 -12.06
C TYR A 116 -8.72 -12.67 -11.00
N GLY A 117 -9.44 -13.03 -9.95
CA GLY A 117 -9.71 -12.20 -8.79
C GLY A 117 -9.88 -13.04 -7.52
N PHE A 118 -9.79 -12.38 -6.37
CA PHE A 118 -9.94 -12.99 -5.05
C PHE A 118 -11.32 -12.65 -4.49
N LEU A 119 -11.95 -13.61 -3.80
CA LEU A 119 -13.15 -13.39 -3.02
C LEU A 119 -12.77 -13.36 -1.54
N LEU A 120 -13.11 -12.28 -0.85
CA LEU A 120 -12.89 -12.12 0.58
C LEU A 120 -14.16 -12.49 1.36
N GLU A 121 -14.01 -12.92 2.60
CA GLU A 121 -15.12 -13.34 3.46
C GLU A 121 -16.18 -12.25 3.61
N ASN A 122 -15.76 -11.00 3.82
CA ASN A 122 -16.65 -9.84 3.88
C ASN A 122 -17.35 -9.47 2.54
N MET A 123 -17.06 -10.17 1.44
CA MET A 123 -17.79 -10.02 0.17
C MET A 123 -18.94 -11.02 0.03
N LEU A 124 -19.04 -12.00 0.93
CA LEU A 124 -20.13 -12.97 0.90
C LEU A 124 -21.41 -12.34 1.44
N LEU A 125 -22.50 -12.60 0.73
CA LEU A 125 -23.85 -12.20 1.11
C LEU A 125 -24.72 -13.43 1.13
N ASP A 126 -25.58 -13.51 2.14
CA ASP A 126 -26.58 -14.58 2.21
C ASP A 126 -27.58 -14.45 1.07
N ASN A 127 -28.13 -15.60 0.66
CA ASN A 127 -29.19 -15.62 -0.32
C ASN A 127 -30.41 -14.84 0.21
N GLY A 128 -30.87 -13.84 -0.55
CA GLY A 128 -31.96 -12.96 -0.16
C GLY A 128 -31.52 -11.71 0.63
N ALA A 129 -30.22 -11.45 0.77
CA ALA A 129 -29.73 -10.18 1.32
C ALA A 129 -30.15 -8.99 0.44
N THR A 130 -30.49 -7.87 1.10
CA THR A 130 -30.76 -6.59 0.44
C THR A 130 -29.48 -5.74 0.44
N LEU A 131 -29.13 -5.18 -0.71
CA LEU A 131 -28.00 -4.28 -0.85
C LEU A 131 -28.42 -2.83 -0.52
N PRO A 132 -27.54 -2.03 0.10
CA PRO A 132 -27.76 -0.59 0.29
C PRO A 132 -27.76 0.19 -1.04
#